data_AF-A0A2Z6LZJ4-F1
#
_entry.id   AF-A0A2Z6LZJ4-F1
#
_cell.length_a   1.000
_cell.length_b   1.000
_cell.length_c   1.000
_cell.angle_alpha   90.00
_cell.angle_beta   90.00
_cell.angle_gamma   90.00
#
_symmetry.space_group_name_H-M   'P 1'
#
loop_
_entity.id
_entity.type
_entity.pdbx_description
1 polymer ?
#
loop_
_entity_poly.entity_id
_entity_poly.type
_entity_poly.pdbx_seq_one_letter_code
_entity_poly.pdbx_strand_id
1 'polypeptide(L)' 'MAGRACHAQIIRVGFETDTLTSNMLINMYSKCSLVDDARKVFDEMPVRSVVSWNTMIGAVTKIADEQEAALQL' A
#
# COMPACT_ATOMS: atom_id res chain seq x y z
N MET A 1 11.45 5.25 -4.67
CA MET A 1 11.41 6.60 -5.27
C MET A 1 10.23 6.75 -6.24
N ALA A 2 10.08 5.86 -7.22
CA ALA A 2 8.98 5.90 -8.20
C ALA A 2 7.58 5.91 -7.55
N GLY A 3 7.38 5.13 -6.49
CA GLY A 3 6.08 5.04 -5.81
C GLY A 3 5.50 6.35 -5.30
N ARG A 4 6.34 7.17 -4.65
CA ARG A 4 5.93 8.49 -4.14
C ARG A 4 5.64 9.48 -5.27
N ALA A 5 6.37 9.39 -6.38
CA ALA A 5 6.09 10.19 -7.56
C ALA A 5 4.74 9.83 -8.19
N CYS A 6 4.43 8.54 -8.33
CA CYS A 6 3.11 8.08 -8.80
C CYS A 6 1.99 8.52 -7.85
N HIS A 7 2.19 8.41 -6.54
CA HIS A 7 1.22 8.86 -5.54
C HIS A 7 0.97 10.38 -5.64
N ALA A 8 2.02 11.20 -5.72
CA ALA A 8 1.88 12.64 -5.92
C ALA A 8 1.14 13.00 -7.22
N GLN A 9 1.33 12.22 -8.29
CA GLN A 9 0.59 12.36 -9.53
C GLN A 9 -0.89 12.01 -9.38
N ILE A 10 -1.21 10.94 -8.67
CA ILE A 10 -2.60 10.53 -8.38
C ILE A 10 -3.34 11.61 -7.61
N ILE A 11 -2.73 12.17 -6.57
CA ILE A 11 -3.29 13.30 -5.81
C ILE A 11 -3.50 14.51 -6.72
N ARG A 12 -2.49 14.83 -7.56
CA ARG A 12 -2.57 15.98 -8.47
C ARG A 12 -3.72 15.87 -9.47
N VAL A 13 -4.07 14.66 -9.89
CA VAL A 13 -5.10 14.40 -10.91
C VAL A 13 -6.47 14.09 -10.26
N GLY A 14 -6.56 13.97 -8.94
CA GLY A 14 -7.83 13.81 -8.21
C GLY A 14 -8.34 12.36 -8.12
N PHE A 15 -7.44 11.37 -8.18
CA PHE A 15 -7.80 9.94 -8.10
C PHE A 15 -7.53 9.31 -6.73
N GLU A 16 -7.17 10.11 -5.72
CA GLU A 16 -6.83 9.64 -4.37
C GLU A 16 -8.00 8.94 -3.67
N THR A 17 -9.24 9.28 -4.00
CA THR A 17 -10.43 8.66 -3.39
C THR A 17 -10.93 7.41 -4.11
N ASP A 18 -10.38 7.09 -5.29
CA ASP A 18 -10.79 5.91 -6.03
C ASP A 18 -10.26 4.64 -5.36
N THR A 19 -11.16 3.68 -5.10
CA THR A 19 -10.83 2.45 -4.36
C THR A 19 -9.83 1.59 -5.14
N LEU A 20 -9.92 1.53 -6.47
CA LEU A 20 -8.96 0.78 -7.29
C LEU A 20 -7.57 1.42 -7.23
N THR A 21 -7.49 2.73 -7.40
CA THR A 21 -6.25 3.50 -7.33
C THR A 21 -5.59 3.38 -5.96
N SER A 22 -6.37 3.45 -4.88
CA SER A 22 -5.90 3.24 -3.51
C SER A 22 -5.34 1.82 -3.32
N ASN A 23 -6.03 0.79 -3.79
CA ASN A 23 -5.54 -0.59 -3.73
C ASN A 23 -4.22 -0.77 -4.51
N MET A 24 -4.10 -0.13 -5.69
CA MET A 24 -2.87 -0.15 -6.47
C MET A 24 -1.70 0.52 -5.74
N LEU A 25 -1.96 1.65 -5.07
CA LEU A 25 -0.96 2.34 -4.25
C LEU A 25 -0.52 1.49 -3.05
N ILE A 26 -1.44 0.87 -2.31
CA ILE A 26 -1.14 -0.02 -1.19
C ILE A 26 -0.24 -1.17 -1.65
N ASN A 27 -0.60 -1.84 -2.74
CA ASN A 27 0.21 -2.93 -3.32
C ASN A 27 1.59 -2.45 -3.78
N MET A 28 1.68 -1.27 -4.36
CA MET A 28 2.95 -0.69 -4.81
C MET A 28 3.87 -0.37 -3.62
N TYR A 29 3.35 0.26 -2.57
CA TYR A 29 4.11 0.56 -1.35
C TYR A 29 4.56 -0.70 -0.62
N SER A 30 3.70 -1.72 -0.56
CA SER A 30 4.04 -3.07 -0.06
C SER A 30 5.24 -3.68 -0.78
N LYS A 31 5.27 -3.63 -2.11
CA LYS A 31 6.41 -4.14 -2.91
C LYS A 31 7.72 -3.39 -2.69
N CYS A 32 7.66 -2.18 -2.12
CA CYS A 32 8.83 -1.39 -1.77
C CYS A 32 9.21 -1.52 -0.28
N SER A 33 8.60 -2.44 0.46
CA SER A 33 8.73 -2.60 1.92
C SER A 33 8.41 -1.30 2.69
N LEU A 34 7.54 -0.45 2.13
CA LEU A 34 7.08 0.81 2.72
C LEU A 34 5.68 0.63 3.33
N VAL A 35 5.56 -0.26 4.32
CA VAL A 35 4.25 -0.62 4.91
C VAL A 35 3.51 0.57 5.51
N ASP A 36 4.25 1.50 6.10
CA ASP A 36 3.66 2.67 6.76
C ASP A 36 2.99 3.58 5.74
N ASP A 37 3.58 3.74 4.56
CA ASP A 37 2.98 4.51 3.48
C ASP A 37 1.77 3.76 2.87
N ALA A 38 1.83 2.42 2.78
CA ALA A 38 0.67 1.61 2.40
C ALA A 38 -0.48 1.75 3.41
N ARG A 39 -0.19 1.75 4.72
CA ARG A 39 -1.15 1.95 5.80
C ARG A 39 -1.80 3.33 5.72
N LYS A 40 -1.03 4.39 5.50
CA LYS A 40 -1.57 5.76 5.36
C LYS A 40 -2.61 5.83 4.24
N VAL A 41 -2.28 5.31 3.06
CA VAL A 41 -3.23 5.26 1.94
C VAL A 41 -4.49 4.50 2.36
N PHE A 42 -4.35 3.32 2.97
CA PHE A 42 -5.49 2.53 3.43
C PHE A 42 -6.34 3.27 4.47
N ASP A 43 -5.73 4.01 5.39
CA ASP A 43 -6.41 4.75 6.46
C ASP A 43 -7.16 6.00 5.93
N GLU A 44 -6.64 6.62 4.87
CA GLU A 44 -7.25 7.76 4.19
C GLU A 44 -8.42 7.37 3.26
N MET A 45 -8.59 6.07 2.94
CA MET A 45 -9.71 5.61 2.10
C MET A 45 -11.07 5.87 2.77
N PRO A 46 -11.99 6.63 2.12
CA PRO A 46 -13.33 6.87 2.66
C PRO A 46 -14.20 5.61 2.60
N VAL A 47 -13.98 4.75 1.60
CA VAL A 47 -14.69 3.48 1.41
C VAL A 47 -13.67 2.38 1.18
N ARG A 48 -13.83 1.25 1.86
CA ARG A 48 -12.93 0.09 1.76
C ARG A 48 -13.70 -1.12 1.26
N SER A 49 -13.14 -1.80 0.27
CA SER A 49 -13.69 -3.04 -0.26
C SER A 49 -13.02 -4.26 0.38
N VAL A 50 -13.57 -5.45 0.15
CA VAL A 50 -12.89 -6.72 0.49
C VAL A 50 -11.50 -6.78 -0.15
N VAL A 51 -11.36 -6.28 -1.38
CA VAL A 51 -10.06 -6.20 -2.07
C VAL A 51 -9.09 -5.29 -1.31
N SER A 52 -9.56 -4.17 -0.75
CA SER A 52 -8.74 -3.25 0.04
C SER A 52 -8.20 -3.92 1.30
N TRP A 53 -9.06 -4.63 2.04
CA TRP A 53 -8.65 -5.41 3.22
C TRP A 53 -7.65 -6.51 2.86
N ASN A 54 -7.94 -7.29 1.82
CA ASN A 54 -7.04 -8.36 1.37
C ASN A 54 -5.68 -7.82 0.93
N THR A 55 -5.67 -6.68 0.23
CA THR A 55 -4.43 -6.03 -0.22
C THR A 55 -3.59 -5.56 0.98
N MET A 56 -4.22 -4.97 1.99
CA MET A 56 -3.50 -4.51 3.19
C MET A 56 -2.99 -5.66 4.05
N ILE A 57 -3.79 -6.72 4.23
CA ILE A 57 -3.36 -7.93 4.95
C ILE A 57 -2.18 -8.55 4.23
N GLY A 58 -2.27 -8.75 2.91
CA GLY A 58 -1.16 -9.28 2.11
C GLY A 58 0.11 -8.42 2.17
N ALA A 59 -0.04 -7.10 2.33
CA ALA A 59 1.10 -6.21 2.52
C ALA A 59 1.81 -6.42 3.86
N VAL A 60 1.06 -6.61 4.95
CA VAL A 60 1.63 -6.84 6.28
C VAL A 60 2.25 -8.23 6.40
N THR A 61 1.59 -9.28 5.89
CA THR A 61 2.11 -10.65 5.96
C THR A 61 3.44 -10.76 5.23
N LYS A 62 3.55 -10.17 4.03
CA LYS A 62 4.78 -10.20 3.25
C LYS A 62 5.97 -9.60 4.00
N ILE A 63 5.74 -8.54 4.76
CA ILE A 63 6.81 -7.88 5.51
C ILE A 63 7.19 -8.67 6.75
N ALA A 64 6.23 -9.31 7.42
CA ALA A 64 6.53 -10.25 8.49
C ALA A 64 7.39 -11.42 7.97
N ASP A 65 7.07 -11.97 6.80
CA ASP A 65 7.86 -13.03 6.16
C ASP A 65 9.29 -12.57 5.81
N GLU A 66 9.43 -11.36 5.24
CA GLU A 66 10.74 -10.74 4.95
C GLU A 66 11.56 -10.51 6.24
N GLN A 67 10.91 -10.10 7.32
CA GLN A 67 11.54 -9.85 8.61
C GLN A 67 11.95 -11.15 9.33
N GLU A 68 11.15 -12.21 9.24
CA GLU A 68 11.49 -13.54 9.75
C GLU A 68 12.68 -14.14 8.99
N ALA A 69 12.70 -14.03 7.66
CA ALA A 69 13.82 -14.46 6.83
C ALA A 69 15.13 -13.72 7.18
N ALA A 70 15.04 -12.44 7.55
CA ALA A 70 16.21 -11.65 7.95
C ALA A 70 16.79 -12.04 9.32
N LEU A 71 16.02 -12.69 10.20
CA LEU A 71 16.47 -13.17 11.52
C LEU A 71 17.16 -14.55 11.46
N GLN A 72 17.08 -15.24 10.33
CA GLN A 72 17.71 -16.55 10.11
C GLN A 72 19.10 -16.45 9.44
N LEU A 73 19.64 -15.23 9.31
CA LEU A 73 20.99 -14.91 8.79
C LEU A 73 21.92 -14.45 9.92
#